data_AF-Q45UB4-F1
#
_entry.id   AF-Q45UB4-F1
#
_cell.length_a   1.000
_cell.length_b   1.000
_cell.length_c   1.000
_cell.angle_alpha   90.00
_cell.angle_beta   90.00
_cell.angle_gamma   90.00
#
_symmetry.space_group_name_H-M   'P 1'
#
loop_
_entity.id
_entity.type
_entity.pdbx_description
1 polymer ?
#
loop_
_entity_poly.entity_id
_entity_poly.type
_entity_poly.pdbx_seq_one_letter_code
_entity_poly.pdbx_strand_id
1 'polypeptide(L)' 'ITNSEDKVELKEKFQRMCDKSMIKKRYMYLTEEILKENPS' A
#
# COMPACT_ATOMS: atom_id res chain seq x y z
N ILE A 1 -7.40 -0.36 0.97
CA ILE A 1 -7.07 1.08 0.78
C ILE A 1 -6.98 1.43 -0.70
N THR A 2 -6.06 0.86 -1.50
CA THR A 2 -5.80 1.34 -2.89
C THR A 2 -6.49 0.57 -4.03
N ASN A 3 -7.50 -0.27 -3.76
CA ASN A 3 -8.39 -0.94 -4.74
C ASN A 3 -7.73 -1.37 -6.08
N SER A 4 -6.56 -1.98 -6.04
CA SER A 4 -5.75 -2.36 -7.21
C SER A 4 -5.73 -3.88 -7.41
N GLU A 5 -6.88 -4.55 -7.30
CA GLU A 5 -7.03 -6.02 -7.37
C GLU A 5 -6.76 -6.59 -8.76
N ASP A 6 -6.91 -5.78 -9.80
CA ASP A 6 -6.62 -6.12 -11.20
C ASP A 6 -5.12 -6.28 -11.48
N LYS A 7 -4.24 -5.67 -10.67
CA LYS A 7 -2.79 -5.62 -10.89
C LYS A 7 -2.02 -6.67 -10.07
N VAL A 8 -2.36 -7.95 -10.29
CA VAL A 8 -1.85 -9.09 -9.50
C VAL A 8 -0.32 -9.14 -9.46
N GLU A 9 0.34 -9.08 -10.63
CA GLU A 9 1.82 -9.15 -10.71
C GLU A 9 2.51 -8.00 -9.95
N LEU A 10 1.94 -6.80 -9.99
CA LEU A 10 2.49 -5.64 -9.31
C LEU A 10 2.33 -5.77 -7.79
N LYS A 11 1.20 -6.29 -7.32
CA LYS A 11 0.98 -6.58 -5.90
C LYS A 11 2.00 -7.60 -5.37
N GLU A 12 2.28 -8.66 -6.11
CA GLU A 12 3.29 -9.65 -5.72
C GLU A 12 4.71 -9.07 -5.66
N LYS A 13 5.06 -8.21 -6.62
CA LYS A 13 6.34 -7.48 -6.58
C LYS A 13 6.40 -6.53 -5.38
N PHE A 14 5.33 -5.82 -5.08
CA PHE A 14 5.24 -4.91 -3.94
C PHE A 14 5.40 -5.63 -2.61
N GLN A 15 4.71 -6.76 -2.42
CA GLN A 15 4.85 -7.59 -1.22
C GLN A 15 6.31 -8.02 -0.99
N ARG A 16 6.99 -8.52 -2.04
CA ARG A 16 8.41 -8.90 -1.96
C ARG A 16 9.32 -7.73 -1.55
N MET A 17 9.04 -6.51 -2.00
CA MET A 17 9.79 -5.32 -1.57
C MET A 17 9.54 -4.99 -0.10
N CYS A 18 8.30 -5.10 0.37
CA CYS A 18 7.96 -4.90 1.78
C CYS A 18 8.66 -5.93 2.68
N ASP A 19 8.62 -7.22 2.32
CA ASP A 19 9.23 -8.30 3.10
C ASP A 19 10.75 -8.11 3.22
N LYS A 20 11.42 -7.76 2.12
CA LYS A 20 12.87 -7.50 2.10
C LYS A 20 13.29 -6.20 2.80
N SER A 21 12.35 -5.27 3.03
CA SER A 21 12.68 -4.00 3.70
C SER A 21 12.95 -4.17 5.20
N MET A 22 12.58 -5.30 5.80
CA MET A 22 12.74 -5.59 7.24
C MET A 22 12.06 -4.58 8.18
N ILE A 23 11.17 -3.73 7.64
CA ILE A 23 10.44 -2.72 8.41
C ILE A 23 9.19 -3.36 9.02
N LYS A 24 9.14 -3.44 10.35
CA LYS A 24 8.04 -4.07 11.09
C LYS A 24 6.80 -3.18 11.26
N LYS A 25 6.99 -1.87 11.40
CA LYS A 25 5.92 -0.88 11.59
C LYS A 25 6.28 0.42 10.87
N ARG A 26 5.29 1.07 10.27
CA ARG A 26 5.40 2.40 9.67
C ARG A 26 4.33 3.28 10.28
N TYR A 27 4.73 4.45 10.76
CA TYR A 27 3.80 5.48 11.20
C TYR A 27 3.50 6.38 10.00
N MET A 28 2.24 6.45 9.62
CA MET A 28 1.79 7.20 8.45
C MET A 28 0.74 8.21 8.90
N TYR A 29 0.83 9.44 8.38
CA TYR A 29 -0.19 10.47 8.60
C TYR A 29 -1.48 10.21 7.81
N LEU A 30 -1.34 9.64 6.60
CA LEU A 30 -2.45 9.35 5.71
C LEU A 30 -3.34 8.24 6.29
N THR A 31 -4.60 8.57 6.58
CA THR A 31 -5.64 7.62 6.98
C THR A 31 -6.51 7.23 5.77
N GLU A 32 -7.38 6.24 5.94
CA GLU A 32 -8.29 5.83 4.88
C GLU A 32 -9.28 6.94 4.49
N GLU A 33 -9.70 7.76 5.45
CA GLU A 33 -10.58 8.91 5.22
C GLU A 33 -9.90 9.96 4.34
N ILE A 34 -8.66 10.36 4.68
CA ILE A 34 -7.88 11.34 3.90
C ILE A 34 -7.71 10.88 2.45
N LEU A 35 -7.49 9.58 2.25
CA LEU A 35 -7.32 9.00 0.91
C LEU A 35 -8.64 8.94 0.12
N LYS A 36 -9.77 8.69 0.78
CA LYS A 36 -11.10 8.72 0.14
C LYS A 36 -11.54 10.13 -0.24
N GLU A 37 -11.14 11.14 0.53
CA GLU A 37 -11.38 12.56 0.20
C GLU A 37 -10.58 13.02 -1.02
N ASN A 38 -9.48 12.34 -1.35
CA ASN A 38 -8.57 12.70 -2.45
C ASN A 38 -8.29 11.48 -3.37
N PRO A 39 -9.29 11.00 -4.13
CA PRO A 39 -9.15 9.82 -4.98
C PRO A 39 -8.28 10.15 -6.22
N SER A 40 -7.15 9.45 -6.36
CA SER A 40 -6.24 9.50 -7.52
C SER A 40 -6.30 8.22 -8.34
#